data_AF-A0A8K0QYA9-F1
#
_entry.id   AF-A0A8K0QYA9-F1
#
_cell.length_a   1.000
_cell.length_b   1.000
_cell.length_c   1.000
_cell.angle_alpha   90.00
_cell.angle_beta   90.00
_cell.angle_gamma   90.00
#
_symmetry.space_group_name_H-M   'P 1'
#
loop_
_entity.id
_entity.type
_entity.pdbx_description
1 polymer ?
#
loop_
_entity_poly.entity_id
_entity_poly.type
_entity_poly.pdbx_seq_one_letter_code
_entity_poly.pdbx_strand_id
1 'polypeptide(L)'
;MAFSSFFKSPRAVFAASIALRITFLLYGLWQDANSPMKYTDIDYYVFTSAARFISNGQSPYARDTYRYTPLLAWLIYPTVWPGQFWFSSGKILFAIGDVAAGWMMFRILKEYRNMTEERALKFASIWLLNPMVATISTRGSSEGLLGVFVTALLWAVLAKRIAIAGFLLGFAVHFKIYPFIYATSIVWWLDDQTLGKKTNTNSQSASSPTDKILAFLNRQRLALAVYSLITFGVLNAVMYTIYGWPFLEHSYFYHLIRIDHRHNFSPYNTLLHLKSSPHATSSSFELERLAFVPQLLLSAVFIPLALAKKDLPSTMLAQTFAFVAFNKVCTSQYFLWYMMFLPYYLPDSTLLQSPTIGISALVLWIIGQVAWLQQGFQLEFNGHSTFVPGLWASGILFFLVNVGILGIIIHDTKSKNRSTVKSSKKRSQ
;
A
#
# COMPACT_ATOMS: atom_id res chain seq x y z
N MET A 1 -0.58 -34.43 9.34
CA MET A 1 0.91 -34.51 9.28
C MET A 1 1.49 -33.81 8.05
N ALA A 2 0.94 -33.95 6.84
CA ALA A 2 1.49 -33.30 5.63
C ALA A 2 1.54 -31.75 5.70
N PHE A 3 0.46 -31.09 6.17
CA PHE A 3 0.43 -29.62 6.29
C PHE A 3 1.45 -29.02 7.27
N SER A 4 1.86 -29.75 8.32
CA SER A 4 2.89 -29.24 9.23
C SER A 4 4.29 -29.35 8.65
N SER A 5 4.52 -30.25 7.68
CA SER A 5 5.79 -30.33 6.95
C SER A 5 5.95 -29.20 5.92
N PHE A 6 4.85 -28.74 5.32
CA PHE A 6 4.86 -27.70 4.29
C PHE A 6 5.42 -26.37 4.80
N PHE A 7 4.89 -25.86 5.93
CA PHE A 7 5.36 -24.60 6.52
C PHE A 7 6.72 -24.71 7.21
N LYS A 8 7.32 -25.90 7.32
CA LYS A 8 8.70 -26.07 7.79
C LYS A 8 9.72 -25.91 6.66
N SER A 9 9.27 -25.87 5.40
CA SER A 9 10.14 -25.75 4.24
C SER A 9 9.91 -24.41 3.53
N PRO A 10 10.82 -23.43 3.68
CA PRO A 10 10.76 -22.19 2.89
C PRO A 10 10.66 -22.48 1.39
N ARG A 11 11.44 -23.47 0.90
CA ARG A 11 11.42 -23.88 -0.51
C ARG A 11 10.02 -24.29 -0.97
N ALA A 12 9.30 -25.08 -0.17
CA ALA A 12 7.95 -25.52 -0.51
C ALA A 12 6.97 -24.34 -0.58
N VAL A 13 7.01 -23.43 0.40
CA VAL A 13 6.13 -22.25 0.44
C VAL A 13 6.39 -21.30 -0.72
N PHE A 14 7.66 -20.98 -1.01
CA PHE A 14 8.02 -20.11 -2.14
C PHE A 14 7.73 -20.77 -3.48
N ALA A 15 7.99 -22.08 -3.63
CA ALA A 15 7.62 -22.81 -4.85
C ALA A 15 6.11 -22.81 -5.08
N ALA A 16 5.31 -23.04 -4.05
CA ALA A 16 3.85 -22.94 -4.14
C ALA A 16 3.38 -21.51 -4.49
N SER A 17 4.02 -20.49 -3.91
CA SER A 17 3.73 -19.08 -4.19
C SER A 17 4.03 -18.70 -5.65
N ILE A 18 5.13 -19.20 -6.20
CA ILE A 18 5.51 -19.02 -7.61
C ILE A 18 4.55 -19.80 -8.52
N ALA A 19 4.28 -21.07 -8.20
CA ALA A 19 3.35 -21.91 -8.96
C ALA A 19 1.96 -21.28 -9.02
N LEU A 20 1.45 -20.73 -7.90
CA LEU A 20 0.19 -20.00 -7.85
C LEU A 20 0.15 -18.86 -8.88
N ARG A 21 1.20 -18.04 -8.94
CA ARG A 21 1.31 -16.91 -9.88
C ARG A 21 1.44 -17.37 -11.33
N ILE A 22 2.20 -18.43 -11.58
CA ILE A 22 2.28 -19.04 -12.93
C ILE A 22 0.90 -19.51 -13.37
N THR A 23 0.17 -20.23 -12.51
CA THR A 23 -1.18 -20.70 -12.81
C THR A 23 -2.13 -19.54 -13.13
N PHE A 24 -2.15 -18.49 -12.31
CA PHE A 24 -2.99 -17.31 -12.57
C PHE A 24 -2.57 -16.54 -13.83
N LEU A 25 -1.27 -16.42 -14.11
CA LEU A 25 -0.78 -15.80 -15.34
C LEU A 25 -1.22 -16.58 -16.59
N LEU A 26 -1.04 -17.91 -16.59
CA LEU A 26 -1.46 -18.77 -17.70
C LEU A 26 -2.98 -18.78 -17.88
N TYR A 27 -3.72 -18.87 -16.77
CA TYR A 27 -5.18 -18.75 -16.78
C TYR A 27 -5.62 -17.39 -17.34
N GLY A 28 -4.95 -16.31 -16.94
CA GLY A 28 -5.24 -14.96 -17.44
C GLY A 28 -5.02 -14.83 -18.94
N LEU A 29 -3.95 -15.41 -19.47
CA LEU A 29 -3.70 -15.47 -20.92
C LEU A 29 -4.80 -16.25 -21.66
N TRP A 30 -5.22 -17.40 -21.10
CA TRP A 30 -6.33 -18.17 -21.64
C TRP A 30 -7.65 -17.38 -21.60
N GLN A 31 -7.97 -16.74 -20.47
CA GLN A 31 -9.20 -15.96 -20.32
C GLN A 31 -9.22 -14.76 -21.28
N ASP A 32 -8.10 -14.05 -21.44
CA ASP A 32 -8.01 -12.93 -22.37
C ASP A 32 -8.25 -13.36 -23.83
N ALA A 33 -7.86 -14.57 -24.20
CA ALA A 33 -8.08 -15.12 -25.53
C ALA A 33 -9.50 -15.68 -25.74
N ASN A 34 -10.17 -16.16 -24.68
CA ASN A 34 -11.40 -16.95 -24.81
C ASN A 34 -12.65 -16.30 -24.17
N SER A 35 -12.51 -15.20 -23.43
CA SER A 35 -13.62 -14.53 -22.73
C SER A 35 -13.83 -13.09 -23.21
N PRO A 36 -15.08 -12.60 -23.28
CA PRO A 36 -15.34 -11.17 -23.45
C PRO A 36 -14.88 -10.35 -22.24
N MET A 37 -14.99 -10.92 -21.02
CA MET A 37 -14.50 -10.29 -19.80
C MET A 37 -13.01 -10.57 -19.63
N LYS A 38 -12.19 -9.55 -19.88
CA LYS A 38 -10.73 -9.65 -19.87
C LYS A 38 -10.18 -9.80 -18.46
N TYR A 39 -9.17 -10.65 -18.34
CA TYR A 39 -8.38 -10.81 -17.13
C TYR A 39 -7.40 -9.64 -16.99
N THR A 40 -6.70 -9.26 -18.06
CA THR A 40 -5.75 -8.15 -18.03
C THR A 40 -6.43 -6.86 -17.58
N ASP A 41 -5.85 -6.21 -16.57
CA ASP A 41 -6.33 -4.93 -16.06
C ASP A 41 -6.12 -3.82 -17.10
N ILE A 42 -7.04 -2.86 -17.14
CA ILE A 42 -6.97 -1.73 -18.08
C ILE A 42 -5.73 -0.87 -17.82
N ASP A 43 -5.30 -0.76 -16.56
CA ASP A 43 -4.08 -0.03 -16.17
C ASP A 43 -2.84 -0.64 -16.83
N TYR A 44 -2.81 -1.96 -17.05
CA TYR A 44 -1.69 -2.61 -17.72
C TYR A 44 -1.51 -2.14 -19.17
N TYR A 45 -2.63 -1.93 -19.87
CA TYR A 45 -2.59 -1.36 -21.22
C TYR A 45 -2.16 0.11 -21.20
N VAL A 46 -2.52 0.86 -20.16
CA VAL A 46 -2.04 2.24 -19.95
C VAL A 46 -0.52 2.27 -19.75
N PHE A 47 0.04 1.37 -18.92
CA PHE A 47 1.47 1.28 -18.69
C PHE A 47 2.26 0.89 -19.95
N THR A 48 1.83 -0.18 -20.62
CA THR A 48 2.52 -0.72 -21.81
C THR A 48 2.43 0.24 -22.99
N SER A 49 1.31 0.96 -23.13
CA SER A 49 1.20 2.04 -24.12
C SER A 49 2.17 3.18 -23.80
N ALA A 50 2.26 3.62 -22.55
CA ALA A 50 3.20 4.65 -22.14
C ALA A 50 4.67 4.24 -22.37
N ALA A 51 5.02 2.97 -22.13
CA ALA A 51 6.33 2.42 -22.47
C ALA A 51 6.59 2.47 -24.00
N ARG A 52 5.56 2.22 -24.82
CA ARG A 52 5.65 2.34 -26.28
C ARG A 52 5.84 3.80 -26.73
N PHE A 53 5.15 4.77 -26.11
CA PHE A 53 5.40 6.19 -26.36
C PHE A 53 6.87 6.54 -26.08
N ILE A 54 7.41 6.10 -24.94
CA ILE A 54 8.83 6.28 -24.61
C ILE A 54 9.73 5.68 -25.69
N SER A 55 9.43 4.47 -26.18
CA SER A 55 10.24 3.82 -27.22
C SER A 55 10.26 4.57 -28.56
N ASN A 56 9.22 5.37 -28.83
CA ASN A 56 9.12 6.22 -30.01
C ASN A 56 9.72 7.63 -29.78
N GLY A 57 10.44 7.85 -28.67
CA GLY A 57 11.00 9.16 -28.31
C GLY A 57 9.94 10.17 -27.85
N GLN A 58 8.73 9.71 -27.52
CA GLN A 58 7.62 10.55 -27.07
C GLN A 58 7.45 10.50 -25.56
N SER A 59 6.76 11.49 -25.01
CA SER A 59 6.40 11.52 -23.59
C SER A 59 5.42 10.38 -23.26
N PRO A 60 5.57 9.65 -22.14
CA PRO A 60 4.59 8.66 -21.69
C PRO A 60 3.22 9.29 -21.43
N TYR A 61 3.18 10.60 -21.16
CA TYR A 61 1.95 11.37 -20.96
C TYR A 61 1.17 11.67 -22.24
N ALA A 62 1.74 11.36 -23.42
CA ALA A 62 0.96 11.34 -24.66
C ALA A 62 -0.05 10.17 -24.68
N ARG A 63 0.11 9.17 -23.80
CA ARG A 63 -0.96 8.21 -23.53
C ARG A 63 -1.99 8.87 -22.62
N ASP A 64 -3.21 9.02 -23.15
CA ASP A 64 -4.35 9.43 -22.34
C ASP A 64 -4.48 8.57 -21.08
N THR A 65 -4.95 9.17 -20.00
CA THR A 65 -5.13 8.51 -18.69
C THR A 65 -3.87 7.93 -18.05
N TYR A 66 -2.65 8.17 -18.58
CA TYR A 66 -1.43 7.85 -17.85
C TYR A 66 -1.25 8.83 -16.68
N ARG A 67 -1.36 8.31 -15.45
CA ARG A 67 -1.32 9.09 -14.19
C ARG A 67 -0.26 8.57 -13.20
N TYR A 68 0.79 7.97 -13.74
CA TYR A 68 1.86 7.33 -12.97
C TYR A 68 3.18 8.06 -13.22
N THR A 69 4.22 7.78 -12.43
CA THR A 69 5.55 8.31 -12.74
C THR A 69 6.17 7.59 -13.92
N PRO A 70 6.99 8.27 -14.76
CA PRO A 70 7.58 7.66 -15.95
C PRO A 70 8.46 6.44 -15.63
N LEU A 71 8.98 6.38 -14.39
CA LEU A 71 9.77 5.27 -13.90
C LEU A 71 9.06 3.92 -14.05
N LEU A 72 7.74 3.87 -13.86
CA LEU A 72 6.97 2.63 -14.07
C LEU A 72 7.00 2.21 -15.55
N ALA A 73 6.80 3.15 -16.48
CA ALA A 73 6.84 2.84 -17.91
C ALA A 73 8.24 2.40 -18.37
N TRP A 74 9.30 3.04 -17.84
CA TRP A 74 10.68 2.60 -18.05
C TRP A 74 10.95 1.21 -17.49
N LEU A 75 10.43 0.90 -16.31
CA LEU A 75 10.65 -0.39 -15.65
C LEU A 75 10.06 -1.55 -16.47
N ILE A 76 8.94 -1.32 -17.16
CA ILE A 76 8.32 -2.31 -18.05
C ILE A 76 8.63 -2.08 -19.53
N TYR A 77 9.70 -1.34 -19.85
CA TYR A 77 10.13 -1.09 -21.24
C TYR A 77 10.24 -2.37 -22.11
N PRO A 78 10.68 -3.55 -21.59
CA PRO A 78 10.69 -4.79 -22.37
C PRO A 78 9.33 -5.20 -22.95
N THR A 79 8.21 -4.62 -22.47
CA THR A 79 6.88 -4.85 -23.04
C THR A 79 6.67 -4.28 -24.45
N VAL A 80 7.59 -3.43 -24.92
CA VAL A 80 7.59 -2.89 -26.29
C VAL A 80 8.05 -3.92 -27.32
N TRP A 81 8.86 -4.89 -26.91
CA TRP A 81 9.41 -5.91 -27.82
C TRP A 81 8.31 -6.83 -28.38
N PRO A 82 8.45 -7.34 -29.61
CA PRO A 82 7.38 -8.05 -30.29
C PRO A 82 7.08 -9.42 -29.66
N GLY A 83 5.80 -9.74 -29.51
CA GLY A 83 5.32 -11.06 -29.08
C GLY A 83 4.69 -11.09 -27.69
N GLN A 84 3.85 -12.11 -27.46
CA GLN A 84 3.01 -12.22 -26.25
C GLN A 84 3.83 -12.37 -24.96
N PHE A 85 4.99 -13.01 -25.04
CA PHE A 85 5.92 -13.14 -23.92
C PHE A 85 6.37 -11.77 -23.42
N TRP A 86 6.86 -10.93 -24.33
CA TRP A 86 7.34 -9.59 -24.00
C TRP A 86 6.22 -8.69 -23.51
N PHE A 87 5.04 -8.73 -24.14
CA PHE A 87 3.86 -8.05 -23.63
C PHE A 87 3.54 -8.44 -22.18
N SER A 88 3.82 -9.68 -21.77
CA SER A 88 3.55 -10.20 -20.42
C SER A 88 4.72 -9.98 -19.45
N SER A 89 5.86 -9.45 -19.89
CA SER A 89 7.06 -9.28 -19.06
C SER A 89 6.83 -8.34 -17.86
N GLY A 90 5.97 -7.32 -18.01
CA GLY A 90 5.55 -6.47 -16.90
C GLY A 90 4.74 -7.23 -15.84
N LYS A 91 3.79 -8.09 -16.23
CA LYS A 91 3.05 -8.97 -15.30
C LYS A 91 3.97 -9.92 -14.55
N ILE A 92 4.96 -10.48 -15.25
CA ILE A 92 5.97 -11.36 -14.64
C ILE A 92 6.78 -10.58 -13.59
N LEU A 93 7.23 -9.35 -13.93
CA LEU A 93 7.94 -8.49 -13.00
C LEU A 93 7.09 -8.16 -11.75
N PHE A 94 5.81 -7.85 -11.94
CA PHE A 94 4.91 -7.56 -10.81
C PHE A 94 4.69 -8.78 -9.93
N ALA A 95 4.52 -9.97 -10.52
CA ALA A 95 4.42 -11.23 -9.80
C ALA A 95 5.71 -11.58 -9.03
N ILE A 96 6.89 -11.29 -9.59
CA ILE A 96 8.18 -11.37 -8.89
C ILE A 96 8.19 -10.41 -7.70
N GLY A 97 7.67 -9.19 -7.88
CA GLY A 97 7.50 -8.19 -6.83
C GLY A 97 6.72 -8.73 -5.63
N ASP A 98 5.61 -9.43 -5.85
CA ASP A 98 4.87 -10.05 -4.75
C ASP A 98 5.71 -11.07 -3.97
N VAL A 99 6.44 -11.95 -4.67
CA VAL A 99 7.25 -13.00 -4.04
C VAL A 99 8.37 -12.36 -3.23
N ALA A 100 9.01 -11.32 -3.78
CA ALA A 100 10.03 -10.53 -3.10
C ALA A 100 9.47 -9.82 -1.85
N ALA A 101 8.27 -9.23 -1.93
CA ALA A 101 7.61 -8.61 -0.78
C ALA A 101 7.29 -9.64 0.31
N GLY A 102 6.79 -10.82 -0.06
CA GLY A 102 6.54 -11.91 0.89
C GLY A 102 7.82 -12.48 1.51
N TRP A 103 8.93 -12.52 0.76
CA TRP A 103 10.24 -12.85 1.30
C TRP A 103 10.73 -11.80 2.32
N MET A 104 10.54 -10.52 2.04
CA MET A 104 10.84 -9.44 2.99
C MET A 104 10.01 -9.57 4.27
N MET A 105 8.72 -9.86 4.15
CA MET A 105 7.85 -10.13 5.31
C MET A 105 8.38 -11.28 6.15
N PHE A 106 8.69 -12.42 5.52
CA PHE A 106 9.28 -13.58 6.21
C PHE A 106 10.58 -13.23 6.94
N ARG A 107 11.49 -12.49 6.29
CA ARG A 107 12.75 -12.02 6.90
C ARG A 107 12.49 -11.13 8.11
N ILE A 108 11.58 -10.16 8.00
CA ILE A 108 11.26 -9.25 9.11
C ILE A 108 10.64 -10.01 10.29
N LEU A 109 9.73 -10.95 10.03
CA LEU A 109 9.10 -11.79 11.06
C LEU A 109 10.13 -12.65 11.81
N LYS A 110 11.11 -13.24 11.11
CA LYS A 110 12.18 -13.99 11.76
C LYS A 110 13.11 -13.07 12.56
N GLU A 111 13.62 -12.02 11.94
CA GLU A 111 14.73 -11.23 12.50
C GLU A 111 14.30 -10.21 13.57
N TYR A 112 13.13 -9.58 13.40
CA TYR A 112 12.69 -8.48 14.26
C TYR A 112 11.47 -8.83 15.14
N ARG A 113 10.76 -9.91 14.82
CA ARG A 113 9.72 -10.50 15.70
C ARG A 113 10.16 -11.77 16.41
N ASN A 114 11.39 -12.25 16.17
CA ASN A 114 11.95 -13.49 16.76
C ASN A 114 11.03 -14.72 16.59
N MET A 115 10.32 -14.81 15.47
CA MET A 115 9.47 -15.96 15.20
C MET A 115 10.29 -17.16 14.75
N THR A 116 9.84 -18.35 15.12
CA THR A 116 10.33 -19.59 14.50
C THR A 116 10.08 -19.55 13.00
N GLU A 117 10.90 -20.27 12.24
CA GLU A 117 10.78 -20.30 10.78
C GLU A 117 9.37 -20.72 10.33
N GLU A 118 8.82 -21.77 10.96
CA GLU A 118 7.47 -22.26 10.65
C GLU A 118 6.39 -21.20 10.91
N ARG A 119 6.46 -20.50 12.06
CA ARG A 119 5.50 -19.45 12.40
C ARG A 119 5.62 -18.27 11.43
N ALA A 120 6.84 -17.84 11.11
CA ALA A 120 7.08 -16.76 10.16
C ALA A 120 6.55 -17.10 8.76
N LEU A 121 6.73 -18.33 8.28
CA LEU A 121 6.21 -18.78 6.99
C LEU A 121 4.68 -18.82 6.96
N LYS A 122 4.03 -19.27 8.02
CA LYS A 122 2.55 -19.24 8.12
C LYS A 122 2.01 -17.83 7.99
N PHE A 123 2.57 -16.86 8.70
CA PHE A 123 2.13 -15.47 8.61
C PHE A 123 2.50 -14.81 7.28
N ALA A 124 3.71 -15.03 6.75
CA ALA A 124 4.08 -14.53 5.43
C ALA A 124 3.18 -15.11 4.30
N SER A 125 2.60 -16.29 4.52
CA SER A 125 1.68 -16.93 3.56
C SER A 125 0.33 -16.25 3.42
N ILE A 126 -0.05 -15.36 4.34
CA ILE A 126 -1.20 -14.44 4.17
C ILE A 126 -1.00 -13.54 2.94
N TRP A 127 0.25 -13.32 2.53
CA TRP A 127 0.61 -12.64 1.28
C TRP A 127 1.04 -13.62 0.19
N LEU A 128 2.00 -14.52 0.49
CA LEU A 128 2.61 -15.40 -0.52
C LEU A 128 1.62 -16.36 -1.19
N LEU A 129 0.66 -16.88 -0.44
CA LEU A 129 -0.31 -17.88 -0.91
C LEU A 129 -1.71 -17.30 -1.08
N ASN A 130 -1.84 -15.97 -1.12
CA ASN A 130 -3.12 -15.30 -1.25
C ASN A 130 -3.52 -15.17 -2.73
N PRO A 131 -4.65 -15.80 -3.16
CA PRO A 131 -5.12 -15.71 -4.53
C PRO A 131 -5.42 -14.29 -5.00
N MET A 132 -5.86 -13.40 -4.10
CA MET A 132 -6.13 -12.00 -4.45
C MET A 132 -4.85 -11.26 -4.83
N VAL A 133 -3.77 -11.47 -4.06
CA VAL A 133 -2.45 -10.88 -4.35
C VAL A 133 -1.93 -11.39 -5.68
N ALA A 134 -1.92 -12.72 -5.86
CA ALA A 134 -1.46 -13.35 -7.10
C ALA A 134 -2.29 -12.91 -8.31
N THR A 135 -3.61 -12.78 -8.16
CA THR A 135 -4.50 -12.30 -9.22
C THR A 135 -4.16 -10.85 -9.60
N ILE A 136 -4.06 -9.94 -8.63
CA ILE A 136 -3.88 -8.52 -8.93
C ILE A 136 -2.54 -8.25 -9.65
N SER A 137 -1.46 -8.91 -9.27
CA SER A 137 -0.16 -8.75 -9.95
C SER A 137 -0.17 -9.36 -11.35
N THR A 138 -0.72 -10.57 -11.53
CA THR A 138 -0.77 -11.26 -12.83
C THR A 138 -1.79 -10.64 -13.79
N ARG A 139 -2.80 -9.91 -13.30
CA ARG A 139 -3.65 -9.02 -14.12
C ARG A 139 -2.89 -7.82 -14.67
N GLY A 140 -1.73 -7.47 -14.10
CA GLY A 140 -0.85 -6.39 -14.56
C GLY A 140 -0.80 -5.16 -13.66
N SER A 141 -1.12 -5.30 -12.37
CA SER A 141 -0.98 -4.21 -11.41
C SER A 141 0.40 -4.19 -10.75
N SER A 142 1.00 -3.01 -10.61
CA SER A 142 2.34 -2.84 -10.03
C SER A 142 2.38 -2.82 -8.50
N GLU A 143 1.26 -3.05 -7.80
CA GLU A 143 1.21 -2.93 -6.33
C GLU A 143 2.17 -3.87 -5.60
N GLY A 144 2.52 -5.02 -6.19
CA GLY A 144 3.53 -5.94 -5.65
C GLY A 144 4.91 -5.29 -5.50
N LEU A 145 5.33 -4.48 -6.49
CA LEU A 145 6.59 -3.72 -6.43
C LEU A 145 6.57 -2.68 -5.31
N LEU A 146 5.44 -2.02 -5.12
CA LEU A 146 5.28 -1.07 -4.02
C LEU A 146 5.31 -1.76 -2.66
N GLY A 147 4.74 -2.97 -2.57
CA GLY A 147 4.91 -3.86 -1.43
C GLY A 147 6.39 -4.13 -1.09
N VAL A 148 7.25 -4.33 -2.11
CA VAL A 148 8.70 -4.46 -1.90
C VAL A 148 9.28 -3.18 -1.29
N PHE A 149 8.98 -2.01 -1.87
CA PHE A 149 9.54 -0.74 -1.39
C PHE A 149 9.13 -0.42 0.05
N VAL A 150 7.85 -0.63 0.38
CA VAL A 150 7.31 -0.35 1.72
C VAL A 150 7.82 -1.36 2.76
N THR A 151 7.90 -2.65 2.44
CA THR A 151 8.48 -3.64 3.36
C THR A 151 9.99 -3.47 3.52
N ALA A 152 10.70 -3.06 2.47
CA ALA A 152 12.10 -2.68 2.55
C ALA A 152 12.32 -1.43 3.39
N LEU A 153 11.44 -0.43 3.28
CA LEU A 153 11.47 0.76 4.14
C LEU A 153 11.30 0.35 5.61
N LEU A 154 10.30 -0.48 5.92
CA LEU A 154 10.09 -0.99 7.27
C LEU A 154 11.32 -1.75 7.78
N TRP A 155 11.87 -2.65 6.98
CA TRP A 155 13.10 -3.36 7.32
C TRP A 155 14.26 -2.40 7.61
N ALA A 156 14.48 -1.39 6.77
CA ALA A 156 15.58 -0.44 6.94
C ALA A 156 15.45 0.37 8.24
N VAL A 157 14.22 0.77 8.62
CA VAL A 157 13.96 1.44 9.89
C VAL A 157 14.22 0.51 11.08
N LEU A 158 13.72 -0.73 11.03
CA LEU A 158 13.94 -1.73 12.08
C LEU A 158 15.42 -2.13 12.21
N ALA A 159 16.14 -2.20 11.09
CA ALA A 159 17.57 -2.43 11.00
C ALA A 159 18.42 -1.23 11.44
N LYS A 160 17.80 -0.09 11.78
CA LYS A 160 18.46 1.19 12.10
C LYS A 160 19.36 1.71 10.96
N ARG A 161 19.07 1.33 9.71
CA ARG A 161 19.77 1.79 8.50
C ARG A 161 19.11 3.05 7.94
N ILE A 162 19.25 4.15 8.68
CA ILE A 162 18.45 5.36 8.47
C ILE A 162 18.67 6.01 7.09
N ALA A 163 19.89 5.99 6.56
CA ALA A 163 20.17 6.50 5.21
C ALA A 163 19.39 5.71 4.13
N ILE A 164 19.40 4.38 4.24
CA ILE A 164 18.63 3.50 3.34
C ILE A 164 17.13 3.70 3.54
N ALA A 165 16.68 3.88 4.78
CA ALA A 165 15.27 4.20 5.05
C ALA A 165 14.85 5.52 4.41
N GLY A 166 15.68 6.56 4.49
CA GLY A 166 15.42 7.84 3.84
C GLY A 166 15.36 7.71 2.32
N PHE A 167 16.34 7.02 1.72
CA PHE A 167 16.33 6.70 0.28
C PHE A 167 15.05 5.98 -0.14
N LEU A 168 14.70 4.89 0.55
CA LEU A 168 13.51 4.09 0.24
C LEU A 168 12.21 4.87 0.42
N LEU A 169 12.12 5.75 1.43
CA LEU A 169 10.97 6.62 1.63
C LEU A 169 10.82 7.61 0.46
N GLY A 170 11.89 8.32 0.09
CA GLY A 170 11.87 9.26 -1.03
C GLY A 170 11.58 8.57 -2.37
N PHE A 171 12.17 7.40 -2.60
CA PHE A 171 11.93 6.59 -3.80
C PHE A 171 10.48 6.07 -3.85
N ALA A 172 9.95 5.53 -2.75
CA ALA A 172 8.59 5.01 -2.71
C ALA A 172 7.55 6.12 -2.94
N VAL A 173 7.74 7.31 -2.34
CA VAL A 173 6.88 8.49 -2.54
C VAL A 173 6.97 9.02 -3.97
N HIS A 174 8.16 8.98 -4.59
CA HIS A 174 8.28 9.29 -6.01
C HIS A 174 7.47 8.29 -6.84
N PHE A 175 7.69 6.98 -6.64
CA PHE A 175 7.03 5.93 -7.41
C PHE A 175 5.50 5.99 -7.31
N LYS A 176 4.96 6.19 -6.11
CA LYS A 176 3.54 6.42 -5.85
C LYS A 176 3.40 7.32 -4.63
N ILE A 177 2.49 8.29 -4.64
CA ILE A 177 2.50 9.34 -3.61
C ILE A 177 2.21 8.84 -2.18
N TYR A 178 1.28 7.90 -1.99
CA TYR A 178 0.71 7.57 -0.67
C TYR A 178 1.69 7.14 0.45
N PRO A 179 2.85 6.49 0.20
CA PRO A 179 3.81 6.14 1.24
C PRO A 179 4.33 7.33 2.05
N PHE A 180 4.05 8.58 1.61
CA PHE A 180 4.38 9.78 2.37
C PHE A 180 3.76 9.77 3.78
N ILE A 181 2.61 9.11 3.96
CA ILE A 181 1.97 9.00 5.28
C ILE A 181 2.89 8.32 6.29
N TYR A 182 3.77 7.39 5.86
CA TYR A 182 4.69 6.69 6.76
C TYR A 182 5.80 7.58 7.31
N ALA A 183 6.07 8.74 6.70
CA ALA A 183 7.10 9.65 7.18
C ALA A 183 6.83 10.06 8.64
N THR A 184 5.58 10.35 9.00
CA THR A 184 5.24 10.83 10.35
C THR A 184 5.39 9.75 11.42
N SER A 185 4.99 8.51 11.14
CA SER A 185 5.17 7.40 12.09
C SER A 185 6.64 7.02 12.24
N ILE A 186 7.43 7.02 11.16
CA ILE A 186 8.87 6.75 11.22
C ILE A 186 9.61 7.86 11.97
N VAL A 187 9.34 9.14 11.66
CA VAL A 187 9.95 10.27 12.38
C VAL A 187 9.58 10.21 13.87
N TRP A 188 8.31 9.95 14.19
CA TRP A 188 7.89 9.80 15.58
C TRP A 188 8.60 8.61 16.25
N TRP A 189 8.74 7.48 15.56
CA TRP A 189 9.42 6.28 16.05
C TRP A 189 10.90 6.48 16.38
N LEU A 190 11.64 7.22 15.54
CA LEU A 190 13.10 7.45 15.61
C LEU A 190 13.55 8.38 16.76
N ASP A 191 13.00 8.16 17.94
CA ASP A 191 13.35 8.85 19.17
C ASP A 191 14.44 8.11 19.93
N ASP A 192 15.31 8.85 20.63
CA ASP A 192 16.54 8.32 21.25
C ASP A 192 16.23 7.21 22.27
N GLN A 193 15.08 7.29 22.96
CA GLN A 193 14.61 6.25 23.88
C GLN A 193 14.24 4.93 23.15
N THR A 194 13.60 5.01 21.98
CA THR A 194 13.22 3.84 21.19
C THR A 194 14.46 3.15 20.58
N LEU A 195 15.52 3.94 20.35
CA LEU A 195 16.78 3.48 19.77
C LEU A 195 17.74 2.89 20.80
N GLY A 196 17.41 2.97 22.10
CA GLY A 196 18.17 2.40 23.20
C GLY A 196 19.37 3.25 23.64
N LYS A 197 19.40 4.54 23.30
CA LYS A 197 20.37 5.46 23.92
C LYS A 197 19.88 5.77 25.33
N LYS A 198 20.74 5.54 26.34
CA LYS A 198 20.52 6.07 27.68
C LYS A 198 20.47 7.59 27.56
N THR A 199 19.28 8.18 27.65
CA THR A 199 19.16 9.60 28.00
C THR A 199 19.78 9.75 29.38
N ASN A 200 20.91 10.46 29.48
CA ASN A 200 21.44 10.88 30.78
C ASN A 200 20.32 11.63 31.50
N THR A 201 19.80 11.04 32.56
CA THR A 201 18.72 11.56 33.39
C THR A 201 19.10 12.82 34.19
N ASN A 202 20.21 13.49 33.83
CA ASN A 202 20.66 14.75 34.42
C ASN A 202 20.32 15.99 33.56
N SER A 203 19.67 15.83 32.40
CA SER A 203 19.11 17.00 31.71
C SER A 203 17.84 17.43 32.43
N GLN A 204 17.98 18.42 33.30
CA GLN A 204 16.91 19.25 33.84
C GLN A 204 15.86 19.50 32.76
N SER A 205 14.60 19.38 33.15
CA SER A 205 13.41 19.63 32.34
C SER A 205 13.62 20.74 31.31
N ALA A 206 13.59 20.38 30.02
CA ALA A 206 13.48 21.32 28.92
C ALA A 206 12.21 22.18 29.13
N SER A 207 12.38 23.36 29.71
CA SER A 207 11.29 24.24 30.15
C SER A 207 10.79 25.11 29.00
N SER A 208 11.62 25.38 27.99
CA SER A 208 11.24 26.16 26.81
C SER A 208 10.66 25.30 25.66
N PRO A 209 9.66 25.80 24.92
CA PRO A 209 9.24 25.22 23.64
C PRO A 209 10.38 25.04 22.64
N THR A 210 11.39 25.92 22.65
CA THR A 210 12.56 25.84 21.76
C THR A 210 13.42 24.61 22.04
N ASP A 211 13.59 24.27 23.31
CA ASP A 211 14.40 23.12 23.73
C ASP A 211 13.73 21.81 23.34
N LYS A 212 12.39 21.75 23.40
CA LYS A 212 11.60 20.61 22.91
C LYS A 212 11.74 20.43 21.38
N ILE A 213 11.78 21.53 20.63
CA ILE A 213 11.99 21.50 19.17
C ILE A 213 13.43 21.03 18.87
N LEU A 214 14.43 21.58 19.54
CA LEU A 214 15.83 21.18 19.36
C LEU A 214 16.05 19.71 19.74
N ALA A 215 15.46 19.25 20.84
CA ALA A 215 15.50 17.84 21.23
C ALA A 215 14.76 16.93 20.23
N PHE A 216 13.74 17.45 19.54
CA PHE A 216 13.07 16.71 18.48
C PHE A 216 13.96 16.54 17.24
N LEU A 217 14.83 17.50 16.93
CA LEU A 217 15.76 17.48 15.80
C LEU A 217 17.00 16.61 16.08
N ASN A 218 16.80 15.31 16.23
CA ASN A 218 17.92 14.38 16.38
C ASN A 218 18.55 13.98 15.04
N ARG A 219 19.81 13.53 15.08
CA ARG A 219 20.60 13.14 13.89
C ARG A 219 19.91 12.10 13.00
N GLN A 220 19.13 11.18 13.57
CA GLN A 220 18.46 10.13 12.78
C GLN A 220 17.25 10.68 12.04
N ARG A 221 16.44 11.51 12.68
CA ARG A 221 15.32 12.20 12.03
C ARG A 221 15.81 13.12 10.92
N LEU A 222 16.90 13.86 11.18
CA LEU A 222 17.51 14.74 10.18
C LEU A 222 18.08 13.94 9.01
N ALA A 223 18.78 12.82 9.27
CA ALA A 223 19.27 11.94 8.22
C ALA A 223 18.11 11.38 7.38
N LEU A 224 17.05 10.87 8.01
CA LEU A 224 15.86 10.38 7.28
C LEU A 224 15.30 11.47 6.36
N ALA A 225 15.10 12.68 6.89
CA ALA A 225 14.58 13.82 6.13
C ALA A 225 15.50 14.15 4.95
N VAL A 226 16.80 14.35 5.17
CA VAL A 226 17.76 14.70 4.13
C VAL A 226 17.83 13.64 3.02
N TYR A 227 18.01 12.36 3.36
CA TYR A 227 18.09 11.30 2.34
C TYR A 227 16.78 11.14 1.56
N SER A 228 15.63 11.30 2.23
CA SER A 228 14.31 11.25 1.56
C SER A 228 14.08 12.42 0.62
N LEU A 229 14.41 13.65 1.05
CA LEU A 229 14.27 14.86 0.25
C LEU A 229 15.22 14.88 -0.95
N ILE A 230 16.48 14.47 -0.76
CA ILE A 230 17.44 14.36 -1.87
C ILE A 230 16.94 13.33 -2.88
N THR A 231 16.54 12.13 -2.43
CA THR A 231 16.09 11.07 -3.35
C THR A 231 14.84 11.48 -4.11
N PHE A 232 13.82 11.98 -3.40
CA PHE A 232 12.59 12.46 -4.02
C PHE A 232 12.86 13.64 -4.96
N GLY A 233 13.64 14.62 -4.51
CA GLY A 233 13.98 15.82 -5.28
C GLY A 233 14.75 15.52 -6.55
N VAL A 234 15.78 14.68 -6.49
CA VAL A 234 16.58 14.29 -7.66
C VAL A 234 15.73 13.54 -8.68
N LEU A 235 14.93 12.55 -8.26
CA LEU A 235 14.06 11.81 -9.18
C LEU A 235 13.03 12.72 -9.85
N ASN A 236 12.41 13.63 -9.09
CA ASN A 236 11.47 14.61 -9.63
C ASN A 236 12.15 15.60 -10.58
N ALA A 237 13.34 16.10 -10.24
CA ALA A 237 14.11 16.99 -11.11
C ALA A 237 14.45 16.30 -12.44
N VAL A 238 14.98 15.07 -12.39
CA VAL A 238 15.27 14.28 -13.60
C VAL A 238 14.02 14.10 -14.45
N MET A 239 12.90 13.65 -13.88
CA MET A 239 11.67 13.43 -14.65
C MET A 239 11.08 14.74 -15.20
N TYR A 240 11.15 15.84 -14.45
CA TYR A 240 10.70 17.15 -14.90
C TYR A 240 11.58 17.70 -16.02
N THR A 241 12.90 17.52 -15.96
CA THR A 241 13.80 17.95 -17.06
C THR A 241 13.53 17.21 -18.36
N ILE A 242 13.06 15.96 -18.30
CA ILE A 242 12.76 15.14 -19.48
C ILE A 242 11.34 15.40 -20.01
N TYR A 243 10.34 15.52 -19.13
CA TYR A 243 8.93 15.51 -19.51
C TYR A 243 8.17 16.81 -19.24
N GLY A 244 8.79 17.80 -18.59
CA GLY A 244 8.22 19.12 -18.33
C GLY A 244 6.97 19.11 -17.44
N TRP A 245 6.10 20.09 -17.66
CA TRP A 245 4.86 20.26 -16.88
C TRP A 245 3.92 19.04 -16.85
N PRO A 246 3.71 18.29 -17.97
CA PRO A 246 2.89 17.08 -17.95
C PRO A 246 3.26 16.06 -16.87
N PHE A 247 4.54 15.98 -16.48
CA PHE A 247 4.98 15.13 -15.36
C PHE A 247 4.31 15.52 -14.03
N LEU A 248 4.38 16.80 -13.64
CA LEU A 248 3.82 17.25 -12.38
C LEU A 248 2.30 17.17 -12.38
N GLU A 249 1.68 17.57 -13.50
CA GLU A 249 0.24 17.54 -13.67
C GLU A 249 -0.31 16.12 -13.51
N HIS A 250 0.21 15.16 -14.26
CA HIS A 250 -0.38 13.83 -14.31
C HIS A 250 0.08 12.90 -13.19
N SER A 251 1.30 13.03 -12.68
CA SER A 251 1.81 12.16 -11.60
C SER A 251 1.41 12.64 -10.20
N TYR A 252 1.15 13.94 -10.00
CA TYR A 252 0.86 14.48 -8.67
C TYR A 252 -0.43 15.29 -8.61
N PHE A 253 -0.54 16.38 -9.37
CA PHE A 253 -1.66 17.33 -9.20
C PHE A 253 -3.02 16.74 -9.59
N TYR A 254 -3.04 15.85 -10.58
CA TYR A 254 -4.24 15.12 -10.98
C TYR A 254 -4.89 14.39 -9.80
N HIS A 255 -4.12 13.88 -8.83
CA HIS A 255 -4.68 13.16 -7.68
C HIS A 255 -5.49 14.05 -6.73
N LEU A 256 -5.26 15.37 -6.71
CA LEU A 256 -6.05 16.30 -5.91
C LEU A 256 -7.45 16.48 -6.51
N ILE A 257 -7.51 16.61 -7.84
CA ILE A 257 -8.74 16.86 -8.59
C ILE A 257 -9.42 15.57 -9.08
N ARG A 258 -8.79 14.41 -8.93
CA ARG A 258 -9.31 13.12 -9.43
C ARG A 258 -10.75 12.90 -8.96
N ILE A 259 -11.63 12.66 -9.93
CA ILE A 259 -13.00 12.18 -9.76
C ILE A 259 -13.01 10.79 -10.40
N ASP A 260 -13.13 9.76 -9.57
CA ASP A 260 -13.28 8.39 -10.07
C ASP A 260 -14.61 7.84 -9.56
N HIS A 261 -15.58 7.83 -10.47
CA HIS A 261 -16.92 7.39 -10.17
C HIS A 261 -17.11 5.89 -10.44
N ARG A 262 -16.30 5.25 -11.29
CA ARG A 262 -16.47 3.83 -11.61
C ARG A 262 -15.75 2.95 -10.60
N HIS A 263 -16.28 1.76 -10.33
CA HIS A 263 -15.58 0.73 -9.55
C HIS A 263 -15.00 1.23 -8.21
N ASN A 264 -15.75 2.11 -7.53
CA ASN A 264 -15.29 2.83 -6.36
C ASN A 264 -16.12 2.48 -5.11
N PHE A 265 -15.51 1.75 -4.17
CA PHE A 265 -16.14 1.30 -2.93
C PHE A 265 -16.37 2.43 -1.89
N SER A 266 -15.91 3.64 -2.18
CA SER A 266 -15.97 4.76 -1.25
C SER A 266 -17.42 5.22 -1.02
N PRO A 267 -17.76 5.70 0.19
CA PRO A 267 -19.04 6.40 0.44
C PRO A 267 -19.32 7.57 -0.50
N TYR A 268 -18.28 8.14 -1.10
CA TYR A 268 -18.38 9.24 -2.05
C TYR A 268 -18.78 8.80 -3.47
N ASN A 269 -18.86 7.49 -3.76
CA ASN A 269 -19.11 6.95 -5.10
C ASN A 269 -20.35 7.56 -5.79
N THR A 270 -21.53 7.48 -5.15
CA THR A 270 -22.77 8.03 -5.72
C THR A 270 -22.68 9.54 -5.94
N LEU A 271 -22.05 10.28 -5.02
CA LEU A 271 -21.84 11.73 -5.16
C LEU A 271 -20.93 12.05 -6.37
N LEU A 272 -19.85 11.29 -6.55
CA LEU A 272 -18.92 11.47 -7.66
C LEU A 272 -19.57 11.13 -9.01
N HIS A 273 -20.46 10.14 -9.05
CA HIS A 273 -21.28 9.86 -10.22
C HIS A 273 -22.18 11.05 -10.59
N LEU A 274 -22.91 11.60 -9.62
CA LEU A 274 -23.80 12.74 -9.85
C LEU A 274 -23.01 13.97 -10.35
N LYS A 275 -21.83 14.23 -9.77
CA LYS A 275 -20.94 15.32 -10.23
C LYS A 275 -20.33 15.10 -11.61
N SER A 276 -20.16 13.84 -12.03
CA SER A 276 -19.66 13.54 -13.38
C SER A 276 -20.71 13.73 -14.48
N SER A 277 -21.98 13.98 -14.12
CA SER A 277 -23.05 14.25 -15.08
C SER A 277 -22.85 15.62 -15.75
N PRO A 278 -23.00 15.72 -17.10
CA PRO A 278 -22.90 17.00 -17.81
C PRO A 278 -23.88 18.08 -17.34
N HIS A 279 -24.99 17.67 -16.71
CA HIS A 279 -26.05 18.55 -16.23
C HIS A 279 -25.89 18.93 -14.74
N ALA A 280 -24.81 18.49 -14.09
CA ALA A 280 -24.57 18.85 -12.69
C ALA A 280 -24.19 20.34 -12.61
N THR A 281 -25.06 21.16 -12.02
CA THR A 281 -24.70 22.52 -11.61
C THR A 281 -23.52 22.46 -10.64
N SER A 282 -22.42 23.11 -10.97
CA SER A 282 -21.24 23.23 -10.13
C SER A 282 -21.61 23.93 -8.82
N SER A 283 -21.85 23.13 -7.76
CA SER A 283 -21.97 23.66 -6.42
C SER A 283 -20.63 24.25 -5.98
N SER A 284 -20.66 25.40 -5.31
CA SER A 284 -19.47 26.10 -4.81
C SER A 284 -18.71 25.32 -3.72
N PHE A 285 -19.31 24.27 -3.16
CA PHE A 285 -18.72 23.42 -2.13
C PHE A 285 -18.30 22.06 -2.70
N GLU A 286 -16.99 21.85 -2.83
CA GLU A 286 -16.38 20.59 -3.24
C GLU A 286 -16.23 19.64 -2.04
N LEU A 287 -17.37 19.12 -1.55
CA LEU A 287 -17.45 18.16 -0.43
C LEU A 287 -16.48 16.98 -0.54
N GLU A 288 -16.18 16.51 -1.76
CA GLU A 288 -15.20 15.47 -2.04
C GLU A 288 -13.75 15.90 -1.79
N ARG A 289 -13.42 17.20 -1.90
CA ARG A 289 -12.10 17.70 -1.51
C ARG A 289 -11.95 17.76 0.00
N LEU A 290 -13.05 17.95 0.73
CA LEU A 290 -13.04 17.84 2.19
C LEU A 290 -12.75 16.41 2.66
N ALA A 291 -12.97 15.38 1.83
CA ALA A 291 -12.62 13.99 2.17
C ALA A 291 -11.12 13.81 2.49
N PHE A 292 -10.24 14.64 1.90
CA PHE A 292 -8.81 14.63 2.23
C PHE A 292 -8.54 15.04 3.67
N VAL A 293 -9.36 15.88 4.28
CA VAL A 293 -9.11 16.38 5.65
C VAL A 293 -9.18 15.26 6.69
N PRO A 294 -10.29 14.52 6.87
CA PRO A 294 -10.33 13.42 7.83
C PRO A 294 -9.36 12.30 7.44
N GLN A 295 -9.17 12.03 6.14
CA GLN A 295 -8.22 11.04 5.66
C GLN A 295 -6.79 11.36 6.10
N LEU A 296 -6.29 12.58 5.83
CA LEU A 296 -4.92 12.98 6.15
C LEU A 296 -4.72 13.21 7.65
N LEU A 297 -5.68 13.84 8.34
CA LEU A 297 -5.59 14.02 9.79
C LEU A 297 -5.51 12.68 10.51
N LEU A 298 -6.36 11.73 10.14
CA LEU A 298 -6.37 10.42 10.79
C LEU A 298 -5.12 9.61 10.44
N SER A 299 -4.80 9.46 9.14
CA SER A 299 -3.71 8.60 8.67
C SER A 299 -2.31 9.19 8.88
N ALA A 300 -2.11 10.50 8.70
CA ALA A 300 -0.79 11.11 8.76
C ALA A 300 -0.50 11.81 10.10
N VAL A 301 -1.51 12.13 10.91
CA VAL A 301 -1.31 12.88 12.17
C VAL A 301 -1.73 12.07 13.40
N PHE A 302 -3.02 11.78 13.58
CA PHE A 302 -3.53 11.21 14.84
C PHE A 302 -3.04 9.79 15.11
N ILE A 303 -3.12 8.90 14.13
CA ILE A 303 -2.67 7.50 14.27
C ILE A 303 -1.16 7.44 14.59
N PRO A 304 -0.26 8.12 13.84
CA PRO A 304 1.17 8.15 14.15
C PRO A 304 1.50 8.63 15.56
N LEU A 305 0.90 9.75 15.98
CA LEU A 305 1.18 10.33 17.30
C LEU A 305 0.74 9.39 18.42
N ALA A 306 -0.42 8.76 18.27
CA ALA A 306 -0.97 7.85 19.28
C ALA A 306 -0.25 6.50 19.33
N LEU A 307 0.12 5.93 18.17
CA LEU A 307 0.48 4.51 18.07
C LEU A 307 1.93 4.24 17.70
N ALA A 308 2.65 5.15 17.02
CA ALA A 308 3.93 4.77 16.41
C ALA A 308 4.91 4.26 17.45
N LYS A 309 4.97 4.85 18.65
CA LYS A 309 5.83 4.43 19.76
C LYS A 309 5.51 3.03 20.32
N LYS A 310 4.30 2.52 20.09
CA LYS A 310 3.85 1.22 20.58
C LYS A 310 4.30 0.10 19.66
N ASP A 311 4.01 0.21 18.37
CA ASP A 311 4.39 -0.78 17.37
C ASP A 311 4.38 -0.14 15.98
N LEU A 312 5.56 0.07 15.39
CA LEU A 312 5.66 0.72 14.08
C LEU A 312 4.92 -0.04 12.96
N PRO A 313 5.08 -1.38 12.79
CA PRO A 313 4.35 -2.12 11.74
C PRO A 313 2.82 -2.03 11.88
N SER A 314 2.29 -2.18 13.10
CA SER A 314 0.83 -2.08 13.35
C SER A 314 0.34 -0.64 13.19
N THR A 315 1.18 0.35 13.47
CA THR A 315 0.87 1.76 13.18
C THR A 315 0.79 2.00 11.69
N MET A 316 1.77 1.54 10.90
CA MET A 316 1.74 1.67 9.44
C MET A 316 0.54 0.94 8.83
N LEU A 317 0.14 -0.22 9.40
CA LEU A 317 -1.13 -0.87 9.05
C LEU A 317 -2.31 0.07 9.29
N ALA A 318 -2.47 0.60 10.51
CA ALA A 318 -3.57 1.49 10.87
C ALA A 318 -3.60 2.77 10.00
N GLN A 319 -2.44 3.37 9.72
CA GLN A 319 -2.32 4.52 8.82
C GLN A 319 -2.84 4.17 7.43
N THR A 320 -2.42 3.03 6.88
CA THR A 320 -2.82 2.61 5.53
C THR A 320 -4.29 2.25 5.46
N PHE A 321 -4.80 1.56 6.48
CA PHE A 321 -6.20 1.16 6.57
C PHE A 321 -7.11 2.40 6.66
N ALA A 322 -6.74 3.38 7.50
CA ALA A 322 -7.42 4.67 7.58
C ALA A 322 -7.31 5.47 6.26
N PHE A 323 -6.12 5.49 5.65
CA PHE A 323 -5.91 6.18 4.38
C PHE A 323 -6.80 5.63 3.28
N VAL A 324 -7.00 4.31 3.21
CA VAL A 324 -7.87 3.67 2.21
C VAL A 324 -9.34 3.86 2.56
N ALA A 325 -9.74 3.61 3.80
CA ALA A 325 -11.15 3.68 4.22
C ALA A 325 -11.75 5.10 4.06
N PHE A 326 -10.98 6.14 4.35
CA PHE A 326 -11.42 7.53 4.24
C PHE A 326 -11.09 8.18 2.88
N ASN A 327 -10.59 7.42 1.91
CA ASN A 327 -10.32 7.94 0.58
C ASN A 327 -11.63 8.16 -0.20
N LYS A 328 -11.72 9.27 -0.94
CA LYS A 328 -12.82 9.50 -1.90
C LYS A 328 -12.83 8.50 -3.06
N VAL A 329 -11.68 7.91 -3.39
CA VAL A 329 -11.54 6.83 -4.38
C VAL A 329 -10.99 5.60 -3.69
N CYS A 330 -11.71 4.49 -3.74
CA CYS A 330 -11.32 3.23 -3.12
C CYS A 330 -11.54 2.10 -4.14
N THR A 331 -10.46 1.46 -4.58
CA THR A 331 -10.50 0.33 -5.52
C THR A 331 -9.89 -0.92 -4.87
N SER A 332 -10.18 -2.11 -5.40
CA SER A 332 -9.68 -3.38 -4.82
C SER A 332 -8.15 -3.49 -4.79
N GLN A 333 -7.44 -2.79 -5.69
CA GLN A 333 -5.98 -2.73 -5.70
C GLN A 333 -5.43 -2.14 -4.38
N TYR A 334 -6.16 -1.20 -3.76
CA TYR A 334 -5.72 -0.53 -2.54
C TYR A 334 -5.72 -1.47 -1.33
N PHE A 335 -6.45 -2.59 -1.42
CA PHE A 335 -6.52 -3.55 -0.32
C PHE A 335 -5.17 -4.26 -0.10
N LEU A 336 -4.34 -4.36 -1.14
CA LEU A 336 -2.97 -4.86 -1.03
C LEU A 336 -2.13 -3.98 -0.10
N TRP A 337 -2.43 -2.68 -0.03
CA TRP A 337 -1.63 -1.73 0.75
C TRP A 337 -1.67 -2.02 2.24
N TYR A 338 -2.84 -2.37 2.78
CA TYR A 338 -2.93 -2.76 4.19
C TYR A 338 -2.71 -4.27 4.39
N MET A 339 -3.04 -5.12 3.40
CA MET A 339 -2.78 -6.56 3.49
C MET A 339 -1.30 -6.88 3.66
N MET A 340 -0.40 -6.08 3.09
CA MET A 340 1.05 -6.29 3.26
C MET A 340 1.52 -6.18 4.73
N PHE A 341 0.75 -5.52 5.60
CA PHE A 341 1.09 -5.38 7.02
C PHE A 341 0.40 -6.41 7.94
N LEU A 342 -0.63 -7.12 7.45
CA LEU A 342 -1.34 -8.14 8.22
C LEU A 342 -0.40 -9.21 8.81
N PRO A 343 0.63 -9.72 8.09
CA PRO A 343 1.57 -10.70 8.66
C PRO A 343 2.26 -10.21 9.94
N TYR A 344 2.50 -8.91 10.09
CA TYR A 344 3.16 -8.33 11.27
C TYR A 344 2.22 -8.06 12.44
N TYR A 345 0.93 -7.84 12.14
CA TYR A 345 -0.08 -7.44 13.12
C TYR A 345 -0.83 -8.65 13.70
N LEU A 346 -1.29 -9.55 12.84
CA LEU A 346 -2.16 -10.66 13.21
C LEU A 346 -1.65 -11.58 14.34
N PRO A 347 -0.34 -11.90 14.44
CA PRO A 347 0.17 -12.89 15.40
C PRO A 347 -0.27 -12.69 16.85
N ASP A 348 -0.48 -11.44 17.26
CA ASP A 348 -0.81 -11.05 18.63
C ASP A 348 -2.09 -10.19 18.67
N SER A 349 -2.93 -10.29 17.63
CA SER A 349 -4.15 -9.48 17.49
C SER A 349 -5.39 -10.15 18.07
N THR A 350 -6.35 -9.34 18.49
CA THR A 350 -7.71 -9.74 18.85
C THR A 350 -8.39 -10.50 17.72
N LEU A 351 -8.08 -10.17 16.45
CA LEU A 351 -8.65 -10.87 15.29
C LEU A 351 -8.28 -12.35 15.22
N LEU A 352 -7.14 -12.78 15.77
CA LEU A 352 -6.80 -14.20 15.85
C LEU A 352 -7.06 -14.80 17.24
N GLN A 353 -7.00 -13.99 18.29
CA GLN A 353 -7.26 -14.45 19.66
C GLN A 353 -8.75 -14.69 19.93
N SER A 354 -9.64 -13.94 19.27
CA SER A 354 -11.09 -14.10 19.36
C SER A 354 -11.65 -14.53 18.00
N PRO A 355 -11.96 -15.84 17.81
CA PRO A 355 -12.53 -16.34 16.55
C PRO A 355 -13.82 -15.64 16.18
N THR A 356 -14.67 -15.30 17.16
CA THR A 356 -15.93 -14.59 16.90
C THR A 356 -15.67 -13.22 16.28
N ILE A 357 -14.76 -12.42 16.85
CA ILE A 357 -14.43 -11.09 16.32
C ILE A 357 -13.72 -11.22 14.97
N GLY A 358 -12.73 -12.10 14.88
CA GLY A 358 -11.93 -12.30 13.67
C GLY A 358 -12.74 -12.78 12.47
N ILE A 359 -13.53 -13.84 12.65
CA ILE A 359 -14.38 -14.41 11.59
C ILE A 359 -15.47 -13.42 11.22
N SER A 360 -16.12 -12.76 12.20
CA SER A 360 -17.13 -11.74 11.90
C SER A 360 -16.56 -10.58 11.09
N ALA A 361 -15.38 -10.07 11.47
CA ALA A 361 -14.71 -9.01 10.72
C ALA A 361 -14.37 -9.43 9.28
N LEU A 362 -13.84 -10.64 9.10
CA LEU A 362 -13.51 -11.17 7.77
C LEU A 362 -14.76 -11.36 6.91
N VAL A 363 -15.80 -12.00 7.45
CA VAL A 363 -17.06 -12.26 6.75
C VAL A 363 -17.74 -10.95 6.36
N LEU A 364 -17.84 -9.99 7.28
CA LEU A 364 -18.41 -8.67 6.99
C LEU A 364 -17.60 -7.91 5.94
N TRP A 365 -16.26 -8.01 5.97
CA TRP A 365 -15.40 -7.38 4.97
C TRP A 365 -15.58 -7.99 3.57
N ILE A 366 -15.77 -9.30 3.48
CA ILE A 366 -16.09 -10.01 2.21
C ILE A 366 -17.50 -9.64 1.75
N ILE A 367 -18.50 -9.71 2.62
CA ILE A 367 -19.89 -9.39 2.29
C ILE A 367 -20.01 -7.95 1.79
N GLY A 368 -19.34 -6.99 2.43
CA GLY A 368 -19.36 -5.60 1.98
C GLY A 368 -18.80 -5.43 0.55
N GLN A 369 -17.74 -6.15 0.21
CA GLN A 369 -17.22 -6.16 -1.17
C GLN A 369 -18.19 -6.80 -2.15
N VAL A 370 -18.71 -7.99 -1.83
CA VAL A 370 -19.65 -8.71 -2.70
C VAL A 370 -20.92 -7.91 -2.93
N ALA A 371 -21.46 -7.28 -1.88
CA ALA A 371 -22.63 -6.42 -1.97
C ALA A 371 -22.38 -5.24 -2.91
N TRP A 372 -21.25 -4.55 -2.78
CA TRP A 372 -20.91 -3.44 -3.66
C TRP A 372 -20.66 -3.91 -5.10
N LEU A 373 -19.87 -4.97 -5.29
CA LEU A 373 -19.53 -5.52 -6.61
C LEU A 373 -20.77 -6.00 -7.36
N GLN A 374 -21.74 -6.61 -6.68
CA GLN A 374 -22.98 -7.02 -7.30
C GLN A 374 -23.78 -5.81 -7.81
N GLN A 375 -23.91 -4.74 -7.02
CA GLN A 375 -24.60 -3.52 -7.41
C GLN A 375 -23.86 -2.78 -8.55
N GLY A 376 -22.53 -2.70 -8.47
CA GLY A 376 -21.67 -2.14 -9.50
C GLY A 376 -21.74 -2.92 -10.81
N PHE A 377 -21.81 -4.26 -10.75
CA PHE A 377 -22.00 -5.09 -11.94
C PHE A 377 -23.33 -4.78 -12.64
N GLN A 378 -24.43 -4.69 -11.88
CA GLN A 378 -25.74 -4.34 -12.44
C GLN A 378 -25.74 -2.95 -13.09
N LEU A 379 -25.06 -1.96 -12.48
CA LEU A 379 -24.96 -0.62 -13.04
C LEU A 379 -24.07 -0.57 -14.27
N GLU A 380 -22.82 -1.01 -14.13
CA GLU A 380 -21.77 -0.73 -15.10
C GLU A 380 -21.78 -1.69 -16.30
N PHE A 381 -22.25 -2.93 -16.11
CA PHE A 381 -22.28 -3.94 -17.16
C PHE A 381 -23.69 -4.19 -17.71
N ASN A 382 -24.71 -4.24 -16.84
CA ASN A 382 -26.08 -4.50 -17.29
C ASN A 382 -26.89 -3.21 -17.55
N GLY A 383 -26.39 -2.04 -17.15
CA GLY A 383 -27.06 -0.76 -17.36
C GLY A 383 -28.28 -0.50 -16.45
N HIS A 384 -28.46 -1.30 -15.39
CA HIS A 384 -29.55 -1.09 -14.43
C HIS A 384 -29.18 -0.01 -13.41
N SER A 385 -30.05 0.98 -13.22
CA SER A 385 -29.82 2.04 -12.24
C SER A 385 -29.88 1.49 -10.80
N THR A 386 -28.73 1.33 -10.15
CA THR A 386 -28.60 0.83 -8.76
C THR A 386 -28.02 1.86 -7.78
N PHE A 387 -28.02 3.15 -8.14
CA PHE A 387 -27.38 4.22 -7.34
C PHE A 387 -27.88 4.29 -5.89
N VAL A 388 -29.19 4.33 -5.68
CA VAL A 388 -29.84 4.40 -4.36
C VAL A 388 -31.03 3.43 -4.32
N PRO A 389 -31.17 2.61 -3.26
CA PRO A 389 -30.26 2.47 -2.12
C PRO A 389 -29.03 1.61 -2.42
N GLY A 390 -28.95 0.90 -3.56
CA GLY A 390 -27.94 -0.14 -3.85
C GLY A 390 -26.48 0.24 -3.58
N LEU A 391 -25.85 0.96 -4.51
CA LEU A 391 -24.44 1.38 -4.42
C LEU A 391 -24.18 2.25 -3.19
N TRP A 392 -25.10 3.17 -2.88
CA TRP A 392 -24.95 4.06 -1.73
C TRP A 392 -24.90 3.28 -0.41
N ALA A 393 -25.88 2.41 -0.14
CA ALA A 393 -25.94 1.64 1.10
C ALA A 393 -24.80 0.63 1.20
N SER A 394 -24.42 -0.02 0.10
CA SER A 394 -23.28 -0.94 0.08
C SER A 394 -21.94 -0.24 0.30
N GLY A 395 -21.75 0.98 -0.23
CA GLY A 395 -20.59 1.82 0.04
C GLY A 395 -20.51 2.26 1.52
N ILE A 396 -21.64 2.67 2.10
CA ILE A 396 -21.72 3.02 3.53
C ILE A 396 -21.46 1.79 4.42
N LEU A 397 -22.07 0.65 4.11
CA LEU A 397 -21.85 -0.60 4.84
C LEU A 397 -20.38 -1.00 4.81
N PHE A 398 -19.75 -1.00 3.63
CA PHE A 398 -18.33 -1.34 3.51
C PHE A 398 -17.45 -0.37 4.29
N PHE A 399 -17.75 0.93 4.27
CA PHE A 399 -17.04 1.92 5.08
C PHE A 399 -17.17 1.64 6.58
N LEU A 400 -18.38 1.39 7.09
CA LEU A 400 -18.61 1.09 8.52
C LEU A 400 -17.85 -0.16 8.97
N VAL A 401 -17.85 -1.22 8.14
CA VAL A 401 -17.07 -2.44 8.41
C VAL A 401 -15.58 -2.12 8.50
N ASN A 402 -15.04 -1.34 7.55
CA ASN A 402 -13.63 -0.95 7.56
C ASN A 402 -13.27 -0.08 8.77
N VAL A 403 -14.14 0.86 9.17
CA VAL A 403 -13.94 1.68 10.38
C VAL A 403 -13.97 0.82 11.65
N GLY A 404 -14.86 -0.17 11.73
CA GLY A 404 -14.90 -1.13 12.84
C GLY A 404 -13.61 -1.94 12.97
N ILE A 405 -13.10 -2.47 11.84
CA ILE A 405 -11.82 -3.19 11.79
C ILE A 405 -10.65 -2.27 12.19
N LEU A 406 -10.63 -1.03 11.69
CA LEU A 406 -9.64 -0.02 12.09
C LEU A 406 -9.68 0.24 13.60
N GLY A 407 -10.87 0.31 14.20
CA GLY A 407 -11.04 0.45 15.65
C GLY A 407 -10.36 -0.67 16.44
N ILE A 408 -10.51 -1.93 16.00
CA ILE A 408 -9.84 -3.09 16.59
C ILE A 408 -8.31 -2.94 16.47
N ILE A 409 -7.81 -2.59 15.28
CA ILE A 409 -6.37 -2.41 15.03
C ILE A 409 -5.78 -1.33 15.94
N ILE A 410 -6.48 -0.20 16.11
CA ILE A 410 -6.06 0.90 16.98
C ILE A 410 -6.04 0.44 18.44
N HIS A 411 -7.08 -0.25 18.91
CA HIS A 411 -7.18 -0.76 20.27
C HIS A 411 -6.03 -1.74 20.58
N ASP A 412 -5.83 -2.74 19.72
CA ASP A 412 -4.78 -3.75 19.86
C ASP A 412 -3.38 -3.12 19.84
N THR A 413 -3.17 -2.09 19.03
CA THR A 413 -1.87 -1.41 18.96
C THR A 413 -1.63 -0.55 20.20
N LYS A 414 -2.66 0.10 20.72
CA LYS A 414 -2.57 0.95 21.92
C LYS A 414 -2.27 0.14 23.18
N SER A 415 -2.83 -1.06 23.29
CA SER A 415 -2.63 -1.97 24.43
C SER A 415 -1.22 -2.57 24.49
N LYS A 416 -0.46 -2.54 23.39
CA LYS A 416 0.94 -3.00 23.38
C LYS A 416 1.83 -2.13 24.28
N ASN A 417 2.81 -2.79 24.87
CA ASN A 417 3.92 -2.10 25.55
C ASN A 417 4.75 -1.31 24.54
N ARG A 418 5.43 -0.25 25.01
CA ARG A 418 6.34 0.52 24.15
C ARG A 418 7.41 -0.42 23.61
N SER A 419 7.52 -0.51 22.29
CA SER A 419 8.51 -1.38 21.66
C SER A 419 9.89 -0.75 21.75
N THR A 420 10.86 -1.56 22.14
CA THR A 420 12.28 -1.23 22.07
C THR A 420 12.89 -2.07 20.97
N VAL A 421 13.61 -1.44 20.04
CA VAL A 421 14.34 -2.19 19.01
C VAL A 421 15.54 -2.83 19.69
N LYS A 422 15.37 -4.07 20.16
CA LYS A 422 16.46 -4.90 20.67
C LYS A 422 17.49 -5.03 19.55
N SER A 423 18.70 -4.50 19.76
CA SER A 423 19.80 -4.76 18.85
C SER A 423 20.06 -6.26 18.88
N SER A 424 19.72 -6.94 17.77
CA SER A 424 20.28 -8.25 17.50
C SER A 424 21.79 -8.04 17.32
N LYS A 425 22.54 -8.14 18.42
CA LYS A 425 23.97 -8.44 18.34
C LYS A 425 24.06 -9.82 17.72
N LYS A 426 24.10 -9.92 16.39
CA LYS A 426 24.72 -11.07 15.74
C LYS A 426 26.20 -11.02 16.10
N ARG A 427 26.58 -11.77 17.13
CA ARG A 427 27.88 -12.42 17.16
C ARG A 427 27.91 -13.35 15.94
N SER A 428 28.59 -12.94 14.88
CA SER A 428 29.18 -13.88 13.93
C SER A 428 30.68 -13.80 14.15
N GLN A 429 31.18 -14.74 14.95
CA GLN A 429 32.48 -15.34 14.69
C GLN A 429 32.35 -16.24 13.46
#